data_AF-A0A7X7MKB9-F1
#
_entry.id   AF-A0A7X7MKB9-F1
#
_cell.length_a   1.000
_cell.length_b   1.000
_cell.length_c   1.000
_cell.angle_alpha   90.00
_cell.angle_beta   90.00
_cell.angle_gamma   90.00
#
_symmetry.space_group_name_H-M   'P 1'
#
loop_
_entity.id
_entity.type
_entity.pdbx_description
1 polymer ?
#
loop_
_entity_poly.entity_id
_entity_poly.type
_entity_poly.pdbx_seq_one_letter_code
_entity_poly.pdbx_strand_id
1 'polypeptide(L)'
;MKSAFELAMERLGAPGQKLSQEQKEQLAEIDRVYEAKIAQAKFAAAARQQNCQGDPEKLHQVQDDLLVEIRSLESRRERQKEEIRQGGKEKS
;
A
#
# COMPACT_ATOMS: atom_id res chain seq x y z
N MET A 1 10.36 -35.10 -17.40
CA MET A 1 9.89 -35.23 -16.01
C MET A 1 9.69 -33.83 -15.47
N LYS A 2 8.47 -33.45 -15.12
CA LYS A 2 8.20 -32.13 -14.53
C LYS A 2 8.69 -32.11 -13.08
N SER A 3 9.21 -30.97 -12.63
CA SER A 3 9.78 -30.84 -11.28
C SER A 3 8.67 -30.86 -10.23
N ALA A 4 8.96 -31.41 -9.04
CA ALA A 4 8.03 -31.41 -7.90
C ALA A 4 7.54 -30.00 -7.52
N PHE A 5 8.33 -28.96 -7.85
CA PHE A 5 7.95 -27.57 -7.68
C PHE A 5 6.79 -27.15 -8.60
N GLU A 6 6.78 -27.61 -9.85
CA GLU A 6 5.72 -27.33 -10.82
C GLU A 6 4.40 -28.02 -10.40
N LEU A 7 4.50 -29.23 -9.85
CA LEU A 7 3.34 -29.98 -9.34
C LEU A 7 2.75 -29.36 -8.07
N ALA A 8 3.60 -28.79 -7.21
CA ALA A 8 3.16 -28.07 -6.01
C ALA A 8 2.40 -26.78 -6.37
N MET A 9 2.83 -26.10 -7.44
CA MET A 9 2.15 -24.91 -7.96
C MET A 9 0.82 -25.24 -8.63
N GLU A 10 0.66 -26.41 -9.24
CA GLU A 10 -0.64 -26.88 -9.79
C GLU A 10 -1.65 -27.24 -8.69
N ARG A 11 -1.19 -27.71 -7.51
CA ARG A 11 -2.08 -28.10 -6.41
C ARG A 11 -2.53 -26.92 -5.53
N LEU A 12 -1.80 -25.80 -5.51
CA LEU A 12 -2.06 -24.68 -4.61
C LEU A 12 -3.05 -23.63 -5.14
N GLY A 13 -3.61 -23.80 -6.34
CA GLY A 13 -4.70 -22.93 -6.79
C GLY A 13 -5.01 -23.08 -8.27
N ALA A 14 -6.30 -23.05 -8.59
CA ALA A 14 -6.86 -22.81 -9.91
C ALA A 14 -6.10 -21.72 -10.69
N PRO A 15 -6.19 -21.62 -12.03
CA PRO A 15 -5.51 -20.59 -12.82
C PRO A 15 -6.09 -19.20 -12.51
N GLY A 16 -5.77 -18.65 -11.35
CA GLY A 16 -5.78 -17.23 -11.07
C GLY A 16 -4.58 -16.66 -11.80
N GLN A 17 -4.83 -15.79 -12.77
CA GLN A 17 -3.81 -15.23 -13.63
C GLN A 17 -2.57 -14.81 -12.84
N LYS A 18 -1.43 -15.41 -13.18
CA LYS A 18 -0.16 -14.99 -12.62
C LYS A 18 0.07 -13.55 -13.04
N LEU A 19 0.26 -12.65 -12.07
CA LEU A 19 0.65 -11.27 -12.35
C LEU A 19 1.93 -11.28 -13.21
N SER A 20 1.94 -10.45 -14.26
CA SER A 20 3.12 -10.26 -15.10
C SER A 20 4.26 -9.65 -14.27
N GLN A 21 5.49 -9.78 -14.77
CA GLN A 21 6.65 -9.15 -14.12
C GLN A 21 6.46 -7.63 -13.99
N GLU A 22 5.95 -6.99 -15.05
CA GLU A 22 5.62 -5.58 -15.07
C GLU A 22 4.56 -5.21 -14.01
N GLN A 23 3.49 -6.00 -13.86
CA GLN A 23 2.49 -5.77 -12.82
C GLN A 23 3.09 -5.87 -11.42
N LYS A 24 3.97 -6.84 -11.18
CA LYS A 24 4.66 -6.97 -9.88
C LYS A 24 5.56 -5.78 -9.59
N GLU A 25 6.27 -5.29 -10.60
CA GLU A 25 7.12 -4.10 -10.48
C GLU A 25 6.29 -2.85 -10.20
N GLN A 26 5.17 -2.67 -10.90
CA GLN A 26 4.23 -1.57 -10.65
C GLN A 26 3.64 -1.62 -9.23
N LEU A 27 3.26 -2.80 -8.75
CA LEU A 27 2.78 -2.98 -7.37
C LEU A 27 3.85 -2.60 -6.33
N ALA A 28 5.09 -3.06 -6.54
CA ALA A 28 6.21 -2.73 -5.66
C ALA A 28 6.53 -1.22 -5.67
N GLU A 29 6.40 -0.57 -6.83
CA GLU A 29 6.61 0.87 -6.93
C GLU A 29 5.50 1.66 -6.22
N ILE A 30 4.24 1.26 -6.39
CA ILE A 30 3.12 1.82 -5.62
C ILE A 30 3.41 1.69 -4.12
N ASP A 31 3.83 0.52 -3.66
CA ASP A 31 4.16 0.30 -2.26
C ASP A 31 5.23 1.28 -1.74
N ARG A 32 6.35 1.45 -2.46
CA ARG A 32 7.41 2.40 -2.10
C ARG A 32 6.92 3.84 -2.06
N VAL A 33 6.16 4.27 -3.07
CA VAL A 33 5.65 5.64 -3.16
C VAL A 33 4.74 5.97 -1.97
N TYR A 34 3.83 5.07 -1.60
CA TYR A 34 2.92 5.32 -0.47
C TYR A 34 3.63 5.21 0.88
N GLU A 35 4.63 4.34 1.01
CA GLU A 35 5.47 4.31 2.21
C GLU A 35 6.21 5.63 2.41
N ALA A 36 6.77 6.21 1.34
CA ALA A 36 7.40 7.53 1.38
C ALA A 36 6.40 8.64 1.78
N LYS A 37 5.19 8.63 1.21
CA LYS A 37 4.12 9.60 1.57
C LYS A 37 3.69 9.49 3.02
N ILE A 38 3.52 8.27 3.53
CA ILE A 38 3.17 8.03 4.93
C ILE A 38 4.30 8.50 5.86
N ALA A 39 5.57 8.25 5.50
CA ALA A 39 6.71 8.75 6.25
C ALA A 39 6.75 10.29 6.28
N GLN A 40 6.48 10.93 5.15
CA GLN A 40 6.39 12.39 5.05
C GLN A 40 5.26 12.96 5.93
N ALA A 41 4.07 12.35 5.89
CA ALA A 41 2.93 12.76 6.73
C ALA A 41 3.26 12.65 8.23
N LYS A 42 3.90 11.56 8.64
CA LYS A 42 4.38 11.36 10.02
C LYS A 42 5.41 12.41 10.42
N PHE A 43 6.37 12.72 9.55
CA PHE A 43 7.37 13.75 9.82
C PHE A 43 6.74 15.14 9.96
N ALA A 44 5.80 15.49 9.09
CA ALA A 44 5.07 16.75 9.16
C ALA A 44 4.22 16.86 10.43
N ALA A 45 3.54 15.77 10.82
CA ALA A 45 2.79 15.71 12.08
C ALA A 45 3.70 15.88 13.30
N ALA A 46 4.86 15.20 13.34
CA ALA A 46 5.83 15.36 14.41
C ALA A 46 6.35 16.81 14.53
N ALA A 47 6.62 17.47 13.40
CA ALA A 47 7.00 18.89 13.39
C ALA A 47 5.87 19.79 13.93
N ARG A 48 4.60 19.52 13.60
CA ARG A 48 3.44 20.23 14.17
C ARG A 48 3.32 20.01 15.67
N GLN A 49 3.47 18.78 16.15
CA GLN A 49 3.39 18.45 17.57
C GLN A 49 4.43 19.21 18.41
N GLN A 50 5.64 19.43 17.87
CA GLN A 50 6.66 20.24 18.56
C GLN A 50 6.21 21.69 18.80
N ASN A 51 5.34 22.24 17.96
CA ASN A 51 4.78 23.59 18.10
C ASN A 51 3.55 23.63 19.03
N CYS A 52 2.99 22.48 19.41
CA CYS A 52 1.79 22.37 20.26
C CYS A 52 2.13 22.08 21.73
N GLN A 53 3.37 22.30 22.16
CA GLN A 53 3.80 22.01 23.54
C GLN A 53 2.94 22.74 24.56
N GLY A 54 2.34 21.98 25.48
CA GLY A 54 1.45 22.50 26.54
C GLY A 54 -0.03 22.57 26.17
N ASP A 55 -0.42 22.19 24.94
CA ASP A 55 -1.82 22.18 24.49
C ASP A 55 -2.27 20.75 24.10
N PRO A 56 -2.88 20.00 25.02
CA PRO A 56 -3.28 18.62 24.78
C PRO A 56 -4.37 18.49 23.70
N GLU A 57 -5.26 19.48 23.58
CA GLU A 57 -6.31 19.46 22.55
C GLU A 57 -5.71 19.58 21.15
N LYS A 58 -4.76 20.51 20.96
CA LYS A 58 -4.04 20.61 19.67
C LYS A 58 -3.20 19.38 19.36
N LEU A 59 -2.58 18.76 20.37
CA LEU A 59 -1.85 17.50 20.17
C LEU A 59 -2.78 16.37 19.70
N HIS A 60 -3.97 16.26 20.30
CA HIS A 60 -4.98 15.29 19.88
C HIS A 60 -5.44 15.57 18.45
N GLN A 61 -5.73 16.83 18.12
CA GLN A 61 -6.12 17.21 16.77
C GLN A 61 -5.07 16.84 15.72
N VAL A 62 -3.78 17.08 16.00
CA VAL A 62 -2.70 16.69 15.07
C VAL A 62 -2.60 15.16 14.91
N GLN A 63 -2.89 14.39 15.96
CA GLN A 63 -2.94 12.92 15.86
C GLN A 63 -4.13 12.44 15.05
N ASP A 64 -5.32 13.00 15.28
CA ASP A 64 -6.54 12.66 14.54
C ASP A 64 -6.39 12.98 13.06
N ASP A 65 -5.85 14.16 12.73
CA ASP A 65 -5.55 14.56 11.35
C ASP A 65 -4.60 13.57 10.67
N LEU A 66 -3.53 13.16 11.37
CA LEU A 66 -2.57 12.18 10.87
C LEU A 66 -3.23 10.82 10.61
N LEU A 67 -4.11 10.36 11.50
CA LEU A 67 -4.84 9.10 11.35
C LEU A 67 -5.75 9.13 10.11
N VAL A 68 -6.47 10.22 9.90
CA VAL A 68 -7.32 10.40 8.71
C VAL A 68 -6.47 10.41 7.43
N GLU A 69 -5.34 11.12 7.45
CA GLU A 69 -4.43 11.21 6.31
C GLU A 69 -3.84 9.83 5.95
N ILE A 70 -3.32 9.09 6.93
CA ILE A 70 -2.78 7.74 6.71
C ILE A 70 -3.85 6.81 6.14
N ARG A 71 -5.06 6.79 6.71
CA ARG A 71 -6.17 5.97 6.20
C ARG A 71 -6.51 6.30 4.74
N SER A 72 -6.51 7.59 4.39
CA SER A 72 -6.74 8.04 3.02
C SER A 72 -5.63 7.57 2.07
N LEU A 73 -4.37 7.65 2.49
CA LEU A 73 -3.22 7.16 1.73
C LEU A 73 -3.27 5.64 1.52
N GLU A 74 -3.58 4.87 2.57
CA GLU A 74 -3.72 3.41 2.48
C GLU A 74 -4.88 3.00 1.58
N SER A 75 -6.03 3.66 1.69
CA SER A 75 -7.18 3.43 0.81
C SER A 75 -6.83 3.66 -0.66
N ARG A 76 -6.10 4.75 -0.97
CA ARG A 76 -5.63 5.04 -2.32
C ARG A 76 -4.58 4.03 -2.81
N ARG A 77 -3.66 3.61 -1.93
CA ARG A 77 -2.66 2.56 -2.21
C ARG A 77 -3.36 1.27 -2.63
N GLU A 78 -4.33 0.79 -1.84
CA GLU A 78 -5.04 -0.45 -2.16
C GLU A 78 -5.86 -0.33 -3.45
N ARG A 79 -6.58 0.78 -3.65
CA ARG A 79 -7.33 1.00 -4.89
C ARG A 79 -6.44 0.93 -6.13
N GLN A 80 -5.27 1.60 -6.10
CA GLN A 80 -4.34 1.54 -7.23
C GLN A 80 -3.76 0.14 -7.44
N LYS A 81 -3.45 -0.58 -6.36
CA LYS A 81 -3.00 -1.98 -6.48
C LYS A 81 -4.08 -2.89 -7.04
N GLU A 82 -5.34 -2.67 -6.66
CA GLU A 82 -6.48 -3.40 -7.22
C GLU A 82 -6.65 -3.12 -8.72
N GLU A 83 -6.52 -1.86 -9.16
CA GLU A 83 -6.55 -1.51 -10.58
C GLU A 83 -5.47 -2.26 -11.38
N ILE A 84 -4.24 -2.35 -10.87
CA ILE A 84 -3.16 -3.14 -11.51
C ILE A 84 -3.49 -4.64 -11.54
N ARG A 85 -4.04 -5.18 -10.45
CA ARG A 85 -4.43 -6.60 -10.36
C ARG A 85 -5.62 -6.93 -11.29
N GLN A 86 -6.58 -6.02 -11.44
CA GLN A 86 -7.77 -6.18 -12.28
C GLN A 86 -7.49 -5.91 -13.75
N GLY A 87 -6.57 -4.99 -14.08
CA GLY A 87 -6.13 -4.75 -15.47
C GLY A 87 -5.47 -5.97 -16.12
N GLY A 88 -5.03 -6.95 -15.32
CA GLY A 88 -4.63 -8.27 -15.83
C GLY A 88 -5.81 -9.13 -16.28
N LYS A 89 -6.99 -9.00 -15.67
CA LYS A 89 -8.18 -9.83 -15.90
C LYS A 89 -8.89 -9.56 -17.23
N GLU A 90 -8.84 -8.33 -17.74
CA GLU A 90 -9.55 -7.96 -18.97
C GLU A 90 -8.81 -8.35 -20.27
N LYS A 91 -7.53 -8.74 -20.20
CA LYS A 91 -6.73 -9.11 -21.37
C LYS A 91 -6.55 -10.62 -21.58
N SER A 92 -7.35 -11.46 -20.92
CA SER A 92 -7.28 -12.93 -21.02
C SER A 92 -8.39 -13.53 -21.85
#